data_AF-A0A132AD04-F1
#
_entry.id   AF-A0A132AD04-F1
#
_cell.length_a   1.000
_cell.length_b   1.000
_cell.length_c   1.000
_cell.angle_alpha   90.00
_cell.angle_beta   90.00
_cell.angle_gamma   90.00
#
_symmetry.space_group_name_H-M   'P 1'
#
loop_
_entity.id
_entity.type
_entity.pdbx_description
1 polymer ?
#
loop_
_entity_poly.entity_id
_entity_poly.type
_entity_poly.pdbx_seq_one_letter_code
_entity_poly.pdbx_strand_id
1 'polypeptide(L)'
;MNLNCSLNSLHLNRADSNCLNCSDVKRMKPVKLLDRGIVKKVWLVDWDGNEIVVSKLTNPIYQSDFFKNLKNLLEFQSSKMVTKVLGFCGHSIFYEYYRFGNMNNLHSILPKYRLFSFKSKFKFCIDYVQIINFLHQSSMVMSIRGDLVAPEQIIKGNHYDHRIDIWKIPDVCHWIIKDTKVPSFSLKILHWIHGRCKSLQPTLRPDANNVLSVYQIVMYLLP
;
A
#
# COMPACT_ATOMS: atom_id res chain seq x y z
N MET A 1 -4.80 -3.05 -20.27
CA MET A 1 -4.82 -4.54 -20.36
C MET A 1 -5.83 -5.12 -19.37
N ASN A 2 -6.78 -5.93 -19.84
CA ASN A 2 -7.81 -6.59 -19.02
C ASN A 2 -7.35 -7.96 -18.49
N LEU A 3 -6.12 -8.02 -17.96
CA LEU A 3 -5.62 -9.19 -17.24
C LEU A 3 -6.13 -9.15 -15.80
N ASN A 4 -6.50 -10.28 -15.21
CA ASN A 4 -6.89 -10.34 -13.81
C ASN A 4 -6.44 -11.68 -13.22
N CYS A 5 -5.33 -11.65 -12.47
CA CYS A 5 -4.81 -12.84 -11.82
C CYS A 5 -5.40 -13.00 -10.44
N SER A 6 -5.93 -14.17 -10.15
CA SER A 6 -6.47 -14.50 -8.83
C SER A 6 -5.83 -15.77 -8.29
N LEU A 7 -6.09 -16.09 -7.02
CA LEU A 7 -5.63 -17.33 -6.41
C LEU A 7 -6.06 -18.58 -7.22
N ASN A 8 -7.25 -18.55 -7.83
CA ASN A 8 -7.77 -19.64 -8.66
C ASN A 8 -6.93 -19.87 -9.93
N SER A 9 -6.15 -18.88 -10.34
CA SER A 9 -5.21 -18.97 -11.46
C SER A 9 -3.92 -19.74 -11.09
N LEU A 10 -3.67 -20.04 -9.80
CA LEU A 10 -2.51 -20.83 -9.35
C LEU A 10 -2.68 -22.35 -9.56
N HIS A 11 -3.92 -22.84 -9.52
CA HIS A 11 -4.22 -24.28 -9.45
C HIS A 11 -4.48 -24.92 -10.81
N LEU A 12 -4.50 -24.14 -11.88
CA LEU A 12 -4.86 -24.63 -13.20
C LEU A 12 -3.73 -24.35 -14.16
N ASN A 13 -3.01 -25.40 -14.57
CA ASN A 13 -2.32 -25.48 -15.86
C ASN A 13 -3.35 -25.41 -17.02
N ARG A 14 -4.29 -24.46 -16.98
CA ARG A 14 -5.25 -24.20 -18.05
C ARG A 14 -4.79 -22.98 -18.80
N ALA A 15 -4.74 -23.13 -20.11
CA ALA A 15 -4.52 -22.09 -21.10
C ALA A 15 -5.60 -20.98 -21.11
N ASP A 16 -6.53 -20.97 -20.14
CA ASP A 16 -7.59 -19.96 -19.95
C ASP A 16 -7.22 -18.86 -18.94
N SER A 17 -5.97 -18.80 -18.47
CA SER A 17 -5.59 -17.78 -17.50
C SER A 17 -5.33 -16.44 -18.20
N ASN A 18 -6.15 -15.42 -17.91
CA ASN A 18 -5.88 -13.99 -18.18
C ASN A 18 -4.67 -13.46 -17.37
N CYS A 19 -3.57 -14.23 -17.33
CA CYS A 19 -2.38 -14.05 -16.52
C CYS A 19 -1.11 -14.28 -17.32
N LEU A 20 -0.15 -13.39 -17.12
CA LEU A 20 1.22 -13.56 -17.61
C LEU A 20 1.92 -14.68 -16.84
N ASN A 21 2.68 -15.49 -17.57
CA ASN A 21 3.37 -16.65 -17.04
C ASN A 21 4.81 -16.74 -17.60
N CYS A 22 5.48 -17.86 -17.37
CA CYS A 22 6.87 -18.06 -17.78
C CYS A 22 7.10 -18.00 -19.31
N SER A 23 6.08 -18.28 -20.13
CA SER A 23 6.18 -18.16 -21.59
C SER A 23 6.30 -16.70 -22.05
N ASP A 24 5.70 -15.77 -21.29
CA ASP A 24 5.74 -14.33 -21.59
C ASP A 24 7.09 -13.70 -21.28
N VAL A 25 7.85 -14.28 -20.35
CA VAL A 25 9.17 -13.78 -19.92
C VAL A 25 10.14 -13.64 -21.10
N LYS A 26 10.06 -14.51 -22.11
CA LYS A 26 10.93 -14.44 -23.29
C LYS A 26 10.72 -13.16 -24.12
N ARG A 27 9.54 -12.55 -24.02
CA ARG A 27 9.17 -11.32 -24.75
C ARG A 27 9.35 -10.05 -23.90
N MET A 28 9.66 -10.21 -22.61
CA MET A 28 9.87 -9.11 -21.69
C MET A 28 11.26 -8.49 -21.86
N LYS A 29 11.32 -7.19 -22.12
CA LYS A 29 12.56 -6.43 -22.29
C LYS A 29 12.73 -5.44 -21.14
N PRO A 30 13.78 -5.55 -20.30
CA PRO A 30 14.03 -4.59 -19.23
C PRO A 30 14.24 -3.17 -19.79
N VAL A 31 13.50 -2.20 -19.25
CA VAL A 31 13.61 -0.79 -19.64
C VAL A 31 14.43 -0.03 -18.60
N LYS A 32 14.02 -0.11 -17.32
CA LYS A 32 14.64 0.65 -16.24
C LYS A 32 14.48 -0.06 -14.90
N LEU A 33 15.53 -0.04 -14.09
CA LEU A 33 15.42 -0.41 -12.68
C LEU A 33 14.68 0.70 -11.91
N LEU A 34 13.56 0.36 -11.29
CA LEU A 34 12.74 1.30 -10.51
C LEU A 34 13.15 1.34 -9.04
N ASP A 35 13.45 0.18 -8.44
CA ASP A 35 13.78 0.08 -7.02
C ASP A 35 14.65 -1.14 -6.67
N ARG A 36 15.42 -1.03 -5.59
CA ARG A 36 16.22 -2.11 -4.98
C ARG A 36 15.88 -2.22 -3.50
N GLY A 37 14.83 -2.97 -3.20
CA GLY A 37 14.49 -3.33 -1.82
C GLY A 37 15.30 -4.53 -1.31
N ILE A 38 15.19 -4.79 0.00
CA ILE A 38 15.85 -5.92 0.67
C ILE A 38 15.41 -7.26 0.07
N VAL A 39 14.10 -7.43 -0.15
CA VAL A 39 13.48 -8.67 -0.64
C VAL A 39 13.36 -8.69 -2.17
N LYS A 40 13.20 -7.53 -2.81
CA LYS A 40 12.80 -7.46 -4.23
C LYS A 40 13.55 -6.37 -5.00
N LYS A 41 13.98 -6.70 -6.21
CA LYS A 41 14.41 -5.76 -7.26
C LYS A 41 13.24 -5.50 -8.19
N VAL A 42 12.88 -4.24 -8.39
CA VAL A 42 11.70 -3.83 -9.16
C VAL A 42 12.15 -3.16 -10.44
N TRP A 43 11.63 -3.63 -11.58
CA TRP A 43 11.98 -3.17 -12.92
C TRP A 43 10.75 -2.71 -13.67
N LEU A 44 10.89 -1.63 -14.44
CA LEU A 44 10.02 -1.32 -15.57
C LEU A 44 10.46 -2.20 -16.74
N VAL A 45 9.50 -2.83 -17.38
CA VAL A 45 9.70 -3.81 -18.44
C VAL A 45 8.71 -3.51 -19.57
N ASP A 46 9.20 -3.55 -20.80
CA ASP A 46 8.36 -3.58 -21.99
C ASP A 46 7.95 -5.02 -22.27
N TRP A 47 6.65 -5.26 -22.39
CA TRP A 47 6.06 -6.52 -22.79
C TRP A 47 5.15 -6.28 -24.00
N ASP A 48 5.64 -6.63 -25.19
CA ASP A 48 4.94 -6.46 -26.47
C ASP A 48 4.37 -5.03 -26.64
N GLY A 49 5.19 -4.00 -26.35
CA GLY A 49 4.80 -2.59 -26.44
C GLY A 49 4.02 -2.05 -25.24
N ASN A 50 3.84 -2.83 -24.18
CA ASN A 50 3.14 -2.43 -22.97
C ASN A 50 4.10 -2.33 -21.77
N GLU A 51 4.01 -1.23 -21.04
CA GLU A 51 4.79 -1.02 -19.82
C GLU A 51 4.19 -1.82 -18.64
N ILE A 52 4.97 -2.75 -18.10
CA ILE A 52 4.64 -3.51 -16.89
C ILE A 52 5.75 -3.39 -15.85
N VAL A 53 5.45 -3.75 -14.61
CA VAL A 53 6.43 -3.80 -13.53
C VAL A 53 6.75 -5.24 -13.17
N VAL A 54 8.04 -5.59 -13.16
CA VAL A 54 8.53 -6.91 -12.74
C VAL A 54 9.28 -6.79 -11.43
N SER A 55 8.81 -7.50 -10.41
CA SER A 55 9.48 -7.60 -9.11
C SER A 55 10.10 -8.97 -8.94
N LYS A 56 11.43 -9.02 -8.83
CA LYS A 56 12.20 -10.27 -8.70
C LYS A 56 12.82 -10.39 -7.32
N LEU A 57 12.75 -11.59 -6.73
CA LEU A 57 13.43 -11.91 -5.48
C LEU A 57 14.93 -11.58 -5.58
N THR A 58 15.45 -10.89 -4.57
CA THR A 58 16.86 -10.47 -4.51
C THR A 58 17.77 -11.56 -3.97
N ASN A 59 17.33 -12.24 -2.91
CA ASN A 59 18.11 -13.21 -2.16
C ASN A 59 17.21 -14.41 -1.77
N PRO A 60 17.64 -15.66 -2.03
CA PRO A 60 16.89 -16.87 -1.65
C PRO A 60 16.50 -16.97 -0.17
N ILE A 61 17.22 -16.31 0.74
CA ILE A 61 16.88 -16.30 2.18
C ILE A 61 15.45 -15.77 2.42
N TYR A 62 14.97 -14.85 1.58
CA TYR A 62 13.62 -14.29 1.70
C TYR A 62 12.57 -15.04 0.89
N GLN A 63 12.87 -16.22 0.34
CA GLN A 63 11.96 -16.96 -0.54
C GLN A 63 10.63 -17.31 0.13
N SER A 64 10.67 -17.75 1.40
CA SER A 64 9.45 -18.10 2.14
C SER A 64 8.54 -16.88 2.31
N ASP A 65 9.11 -15.76 2.76
CA ASP A 65 8.39 -14.49 2.90
C ASP A 65 7.86 -13.98 1.56
N PHE A 66 8.62 -14.16 0.47
CA PHE A 66 8.22 -13.77 -0.87
C PHE A 66 6.95 -14.50 -1.32
N PHE A 67 6.91 -15.83 -1.21
CA PHE A 67 5.75 -16.62 -1.62
C PHE A 67 4.55 -16.43 -0.69
N LYS A 68 4.78 -16.27 0.62
CA LYS A 68 3.71 -15.89 1.56
C LYS A 68 3.05 -14.56 1.16
N ASN A 69 3.86 -13.56 0.83
CA ASN A 69 3.36 -12.26 0.37
C ASN A 69 2.67 -12.33 -1.00
N LEU A 70 3.16 -13.17 -1.93
CA LEU A 70 2.49 -13.40 -3.20
C LEU A 70 1.08 -13.99 -3.01
N LYS A 71 0.94 -14.97 -2.11
CA LYS A 71 -0.37 -15.56 -1.79
C LYS A 71 -1.34 -14.48 -1.30
N ASN A 72 -0.94 -13.68 -0.32
CA ASN A 72 -1.76 -12.57 0.18
C ASN A 72 -2.13 -11.57 -0.92
N LEU A 73 -1.18 -11.22 -1.80
CA LEU A 73 -1.45 -10.32 -2.92
C LEU A 73 -2.50 -10.87 -3.87
N LEU A 74 -2.45 -12.18 -4.18
CA LEU A 74 -3.38 -12.86 -5.08
C LEU A 74 -4.78 -13.02 -4.48
N GLU A 75 -4.88 -13.18 -3.16
CA GLU A 75 -6.16 -13.22 -2.43
C GLU A 75 -6.91 -11.87 -2.52
N PHE A 76 -6.18 -10.76 -2.58
CA PHE A 76 -6.77 -9.41 -2.60
C PHE A 76 -7.01 -8.82 -3.98
N GLN A 77 -6.85 -9.59 -5.07
CA GLN A 77 -6.97 -9.05 -6.44
C GLN A 77 -8.39 -8.66 -6.86
N SER A 78 -9.41 -9.08 -6.10
CA SER A 78 -10.78 -8.57 -6.26
C SER A 78 -10.94 -7.12 -5.78
N SER A 79 -10.00 -6.61 -4.97
CA SER A 79 -10.03 -5.26 -4.41
C SER A 79 -9.21 -4.28 -5.24
N LYS A 80 -9.78 -3.09 -5.49
CA LYS A 80 -9.06 -1.97 -6.12
C LYS A 80 -8.05 -1.30 -5.18
N MET A 81 -8.01 -1.68 -3.90
CA MET A 81 -7.11 -1.12 -2.89
C MET A 81 -5.71 -1.73 -2.92
N VAL A 82 -5.53 -2.82 -3.67
CA VAL A 82 -4.25 -3.54 -3.76
C VAL A 82 -3.72 -3.44 -5.19
N THR A 83 -2.38 -3.36 -5.31
CA THR A 83 -1.71 -3.32 -6.61
C THR A 83 -2.13 -4.50 -7.48
N LYS A 84 -2.46 -4.21 -8.74
CA LYS A 84 -2.91 -5.23 -9.68
C LYS A 84 -1.75 -6.13 -10.09
N VAL A 85 -1.93 -7.44 -9.93
CA VAL A 85 -1.02 -8.50 -10.35
C VAL A 85 -1.46 -8.97 -11.74
N LEU A 86 -0.53 -8.90 -12.69
CA LEU A 86 -0.72 -9.36 -14.06
C LEU A 86 -0.26 -10.80 -14.25
N GLY A 87 0.53 -11.34 -13.32
CA GLY A 87 1.02 -12.71 -13.39
C GLY A 87 2.26 -12.93 -12.53
N PHE A 88 2.86 -14.11 -12.65
CA PHE A 88 4.11 -14.45 -11.97
C PHE A 88 4.84 -15.58 -12.71
N CYS A 89 6.15 -15.70 -12.50
CA CYS A 89 6.96 -16.82 -12.97
C CYS A 89 8.16 -17.03 -12.04
N GLY A 90 8.28 -18.23 -11.47
CA GLY A 90 9.34 -18.55 -10.51
C GLY A 90 9.36 -17.55 -9.36
N HIS A 91 10.46 -16.84 -9.19
CA HIS A 91 10.62 -15.77 -8.18
C HIS A 91 10.39 -14.36 -8.73
N SER A 92 9.57 -14.22 -9.76
CA SER A 92 9.20 -12.93 -10.37
C SER A 92 7.68 -12.74 -10.34
N ILE A 93 7.23 -11.54 -9.97
CA ILE A 93 5.82 -11.14 -9.98
C ILE A 93 5.68 -9.98 -10.96
N PHE A 94 4.61 -9.99 -11.76
CA PHE A 94 4.31 -8.99 -12.77
C PHE A 94 3.13 -8.14 -12.30
N TYR A 95 3.26 -6.83 -12.39
CA TYR A 95 2.26 -5.86 -11.93
C TYR A 95 1.92 -4.85 -13.02
N GLU A 96 0.75 -4.23 -12.88
CA GLU A 96 0.41 -3.03 -13.63
C GLU A 96 1.39 -1.90 -13.30
N TYR A 97 1.75 -1.12 -14.32
CA TYR A 97 2.64 0.03 -14.14
C TYR A 97 1.88 1.27 -13.68
N TYR A 98 2.20 1.76 -12.48
CA TYR A 98 1.73 3.05 -11.97
C TYR A 98 2.78 4.13 -12.19
N ARG A 99 2.58 4.97 -13.21
CA ARG A 99 3.54 6.01 -13.66
C ARG A 99 4.03 6.99 -12.59
N PHE A 100 3.27 7.18 -11.51
CA PHE A 100 3.60 8.09 -10.41
C PHE A 100 4.47 7.43 -9.33
N GLY A 101 4.66 6.11 -9.41
CA GLY A 101 5.50 5.36 -8.49
C GLY A 101 4.95 5.31 -7.07
N ASN A 102 5.86 5.28 -6.09
CA ASN A 102 5.50 5.16 -4.68
C ASN A 102 5.05 6.50 -4.08
N MET A 103 4.46 6.42 -2.89
CA MET A 103 3.89 7.58 -2.20
C MET A 103 4.92 8.67 -1.90
N ASN A 104 6.23 8.38 -1.79
CA ASN A 104 7.24 9.41 -1.52
C ASN A 104 7.31 10.49 -2.61
N ASN A 105 6.83 10.18 -3.82
CA ASN A 105 6.76 11.13 -4.92
C ASN A 105 5.57 12.11 -4.81
N LEU A 106 4.64 11.92 -3.86
CA LEU A 106 3.40 12.71 -3.77
C LEU A 106 3.65 14.21 -3.84
N HIS A 107 4.59 14.73 -3.03
CA HIS A 107 4.87 16.16 -2.95
C HIS A 107 5.57 16.75 -4.17
N SER A 108 6.23 15.92 -4.99
CA SER A 108 6.79 16.35 -6.27
C SER A 108 5.78 16.26 -7.42
N ILE A 109 4.75 15.42 -7.27
CA ILE A 109 3.72 15.16 -8.29
C ILE A 109 2.53 16.10 -8.16
N LEU A 110 1.95 16.26 -6.96
CA LEU A 110 0.74 17.06 -6.75
C LEU A 110 0.84 18.49 -7.31
N PRO A 111 1.99 19.21 -7.19
CA PRO A 111 2.14 20.53 -7.78
C PRO A 111 1.96 20.57 -9.29
N LYS A 112 2.41 19.53 -10.00
CA LYS A 112 2.30 19.44 -11.48
C LYS A 112 0.85 19.37 -11.95
N TYR A 113 -0.07 18.97 -11.06
CA TYR A 113 -1.51 18.86 -11.33
C TYR A 113 -2.34 19.91 -10.58
N ARG A 114 -1.69 20.93 -10.02
CA ARG A 114 -2.35 22.01 -9.24
C ARG A 114 -3.15 21.51 -8.03
N LEU A 115 -2.77 20.37 -7.44
CA LEU A 115 -3.44 19.76 -6.29
C LEU A 115 -2.79 20.19 -4.98
N PHE A 116 -3.01 21.45 -4.59
CA PHE A 116 -2.36 22.05 -3.41
C PHE A 116 -3.23 22.12 -2.16
N SER A 117 -4.56 22.06 -2.32
CA SER A 117 -5.48 22.31 -1.21
C SER A 117 -5.44 21.20 -0.17
N PHE A 118 -5.74 21.57 1.08
CA PHE A 118 -5.97 20.60 2.16
C PHE A 118 -7.00 19.54 1.72
N LYS A 119 -8.12 19.95 1.11
CA LYS A 119 -9.17 19.06 0.59
C LYS A 119 -8.62 18.00 -0.38
N SER A 120 -7.76 18.38 -1.31
CA SER A 120 -7.18 17.44 -2.28
C SER A 120 -6.16 16.50 -1.65
N LYS A 121 -5.29 17.00 -0.76
CA LYS A 121 -4.31 16.14 -0.06
C LYS A 121 -4.98 15.21 0.95
N PHE A 122 -5.98 15.69 1.67
CA PHE A 122 -6.68 14.94 2.71
C PHE A 122 -7.46 13.73 2.17
N LYS A 123 -7.87 13.74 0.90
CA LYS A 123 -8.40 12.54 0.23
C LYS A 123 -7.42 11.37 0.29
N PHE A 124 -6.11 11.60 0.12
CA PHE A 124 -5.12 10.53 0.25
C PHE A 124 -4.98 10.01 1.69
N CYS A 125 -5.23 10.84 2.71
CA CYS A 125 -5.34 10.36 4.09
C CYS A 125 -6.54 9.42 4.26
N ILE A 126 -7.69 9.78 3.67
CA ILE A 126 -8.90 8.94 3.67
C ILE A 126 -8.62 7.61 2.96
N ASP A 127 -8.06 7.66 1.75
CA ASP A 127 -7.72 6.46 0.97
C ASP A 127 -6.76 5.54 1.75
N TYR A 128 -5.75 6.12 2.42
CA TYR A 128 -4.84 5.37 3.26
C TYR A 128 -5.57 4.66 4.41
N VAL A 129 -6.44 5.35 5.15
CA VAL A 129 -7.19 4.73 6.26
C VAL A 129 -8.20 3.69 5.75
N GLN A 130 -8.78 3.89 4.56
CA GLN A 130 -9.61 2.88 3.90
C GLN A 130 -8.83 1.59 3.63
N ILE A 131 -7.59 1.70 3.12
CA ILE A 131 -6.70 0.55 2.92
C ILE A 131 -6.41 -0.14 4.25
N ILE A 132 -6.09 0.61 5.31
CA ILE A 132 -5.84 0.03 6.64
C ILE A 132 -7.09 -0.71 7.16
N ASN A 133 -8.27 -0.12 7.02
CA ASN A 133 -9.53 -0.75 7.43
C ASN A 133 -9.80 -2.05 6.64
N PHE A 134 -9.58 -2.04 5.33
CA PHE A 134 -9.71 -3.23 4.48
C PHE A 134 -8.76 -4.36 4.90
N LEU A 135 -7.51 -4.03 5.23
CA LEU A 135 -6.54 -5.01 5.73
C LEU A 135 -6.97 -5.58 7.08
N HIS A 136 -7.43 -4.74 8.01
CA HIS A 136 -7.88 -5.18 9.33
C HIS A 136 -9.09 -6.10 9.26
N GLN A 137 -10.05 -5.83 8.37
CA GLN A 137 -11.19 -6.72 8.09
C GLN A 137 -10.76 -8.09 7.57
N SER A 138 -9.59 -8.16 6.92
CA SER A 138 -8.98 -9.41 6.44
C SER A 138 -8.00 -10.02 7.44
N SER A 139 -7.99 -9.57 8.71
CA SER A 139 -7.04 -9.97 9.75
C SER A 139 -5.55 -9.76 9.38
N MET A 140 -5.28 -8.81 8.48
CA MET A 140 -3.94 -8.46 8.04
C MET A 140 -3.39 -7.26 8.79
N VAL A 141 -2.10 -7.29 9.09
CA VAL A 141 -1.38 -6.24 9.81
C VAL A 141 -0.16 -5.79 9.01
N MET A 142 0.04 -4.47 8.91
CA MET A 142 1.18 -3.88 8.22
C MET A 142 2.39 -3.76 9.16
N SER A 143 3.07 -4.88 9.43
CA SER A 143 4.31 -4.85 10.22
C SER A 143 5.48 -4.31 9.39
N ILE A 144 5.80 -3.03 9.60
CA ILE A 144 7.00 -2.37 9.08
C ILE A 144 8.01 -2.15 10.22
N ARG A 145 9.29 -2.19 9.88
CA ARG A 145 10.39 -1.72 10.73
C ARG A 145 10.82 -0.32 10.27
N GLY A 146 11.39 0.46 11.17
CA GLY A 146 11.88 1.82 10.89
C GLY A 146 11.20 2.85 11.78
N ASP A 147 11.07 4.08 11.27
CA ASP A 147 10.73 5.25 12.10
C ASP A 147 9.25 5.37 12.47
N LEU A 148 8.38 4.58 11.82
CA LEU A 148 6.93 4.61 12.04
C LEU A 148 6.44 3.45 12.94
N VAL A 149 7.28 2.92 13.81
CA VAL A 149 6.89 1.80 14.68
C VAL A 149 6.08 2.27 15.89
N ALA A 150 5.09 1.47 16.29
CA ALA A 150 4.42 1.63 17.57
C ALA A 150 5.36 1.19 18.72
N PRO A 151 5.24 1.76 19.93
CA PRO A 151 6.15 1.48 21.04
C PRO A 151 6.29 -0.02 21.37
N GLU A 152 5.18 -0.75 21.31
CA GLU A 152 5.11 -2.18 21.59
C GLU A 152 5.84 -3.05 20.56
N GLN A 153 6.17 -2.53 19.37
CA GLN A 153 6.96 -3.24 18.35
C GLN A 153 8.47 -3.24 18.64
N ILE A 154 8.94 -2.34 19.50
CA ILE A 154 10.38 -2.15 19.79
C ILE A 154 10.89 -3.26 20.72
N ILE A 155 10.02 -3.76 21.60
CA ILE A 155 10.36 -4.79 22.56
C ILE A 155 10.42 -6.15 21.84
N LYS A 156 11.62 -6.74 21.76
CA LYS A 156 11.82 -8.05 21.14
C LYS A 156 11.00 -9.12 21.86
N GLY A 157 10.30 -9.96 21.09
CA GLY A 157 9.48 -11.05 21.61
C GLY A 157 8.08 -10.63 22.05
N ASN A 158 7.74 -9.33 22.00
CA ASN A 158 6.39 -8.88 22.31
C ASN A 158 5.41 -9.23 21.18
N HIS A 159 4.23 -9.70 21.57
CA HIS A 159 3.12 -9.87 20.63
C HIS A 159 2.40 -8.54 20.47
N TYR A 160 2.07 -8.20 19.23
CA TYR A 160 1.32 -6.99 18.90
C TYR A 160 0.24 -7.34 17.87
N ASP A 161 -0.81 -6.53 17.82
CA ASP A 161 -1.97 -6.72 16.97
C ASP A 161 -2.07 -5.64 15.87
N HIS A 162 -3.23 -5.53 15.24
CA HIS A 162 -3.54 -4.54 14.21
C HIS A 162 -3.49 -3.08 14.69
N ARG A 163 -3.46 -2.83 16.01
CA ARG A 163 -3.41 -1.47 16.58
C ARG A 163 -2.08 -0.78 16.31
N ILE A 164 -1.03 -1.52 15.93
CA ILE A 164 0.23 -0.92 15.47
C ILE A 164 0.04 -0.09 14.20
N ASP A 165 -0.95 -0.42 13.37
CA ASP A 165 -1.22 0.33 12.15
C ASP A 165 -1.96 1.62 12.43
N ILE A 166 -2.85 1.60 13.44
CA ILE A 166 -3.55 2.79 13.92
C ILE A 166 -2.56 3.85 14.42
N TRP A 167 -1.51 3.42 15.12
CA TRP A 167 -0.44 4.31 15.58
C TRP A 167 0.22 5.11 14.46
N LYS A 168 0.30 4.54 13.25
CA LYS A 168 0.99 5.13 12.09
C LYS A 168 0.15 6.16 11.35
N ILE A 169 -1.18 6.07 11.47
CA ILE A 169 -2.11 6.92 10.70
C ILE A 169 -1.81 8.42 10.85
N PRO A 170 -1.59 8.97 12.06
CA PRO A 170 -1.29 10.39 12.21
C PRO A 170 -0.05 10.83 11.45
N ASP A 171 1.04 10.06 11.50
CA ASP A 171 2.30 10.45 10.87
C ASP A 171 2.20 10.43 9.36
N VAL A 172 1.58 9.37 8.81
CA VAL A 172 1.32 9.26 7.37
C VAL A 172 0.43 10.39 6.90
N CYS A 173 -0.66 10.68 7.61
CA CYS A 173 -1.55 11.77 7.20
C CYS A 173 -0.89 13.14 7.33
N HIS A 174 -0.16 13.42 8.41
CA HIS A 174 0.61 14.66 8.57
C HIS A 174 1.63 14.83 7.44
N TRP A 175 2.32 13.76 7.06
CA TRP A 175 3.23 13.79 5.92
C TRP A 175 2.49 14.10 4.61
N ILE A 176 1.31 13.52 4.38
CA ILE A 176 0.48 13.76 3.18
C ILE A 176 0.01 15.22 3.10
N ILE A 177 -0.50 15.78 4.20
CA ILE A 177 -1.09 17.13 4.20
C ILE A 177 -0.09 18.25 4.49
N LYS A 178 1.21 17.94 4.59
CA LYS A 178 2.24 18.96 4.85
C LYS A 178 2.15 20.11 3.84
N ASP A 179 2.58 21.29 4.28
CA ASP A 179 2.57 22.53 3.48
C ASP A 179 1.17 22.91 2.95
N THR A 180 0.12 22.57 3.69
CA THR A 180 -1.25 23.02 3.39
C THR A 180 -1.84 23.84 4.52
N LYS A 181 -2.68 24.82 4.17
CA LYS A 181 -3.48 25.55 5.15
C LYS A 181 -4.65 24.68 5.60
N VAL A 182 -4.51 24.06 6.76
CA VAL A 182 -5.57 23.26 7.39
C VAL A 182 -6.60 24.21 8.02
N PRO A 183 -7.90 24.07 7.74
CA PRO A 183 -8.94 24.85 8.41
C PRO A 183 -8.94 24.61 9.93
N SER A 184 -9.14 25.67 10.71
CA SER A 184 -9.02 25.61 12.18
C SER A 184 -9.92 24.56 12.84
N PHE A 185 -11.13 24.35 12.31
CA PHE A 185 -12.03 23.30 12.83
C PHE A 185 -11.46 21.90 12.52
N SER A 186 -10.97 21.67 11.30
CA SER A 186 -10.37 20.40 10.89
C SER A 186 -9.15 20.08 11.75
N LEU A 187 -8.31 21.08 12.04
CA LEU A 187 -7.15 20.91 12.90
C LEU A 187 -7.52 20.42 14.31
N LYS A 188 -8.58 20.98 14.92
CA LYS A 188 -9.06 20.55 16.25
C LYS A 188 -9.52 19.09 16.24
N ILE A 189 -10.32 18.70 15.24
CA ILE A 189 -10.82 17.33 15.12
C ILE A 189 -9.68 16.34 14.85
N LEU A 190 -8.78 16.68 13.94
CA LEU A 190 -7.61 15.87 13.60
C LEU A 190 -6.69 15.70 14.81
N HIS A 191 -6.42 16.77 15.56
CA HIS A 191 -5.63 16.69 16.79
C HIS A 191 -6.24 15.70 17.78
N TRP A 192 -7.56 15.76 18.00
CA TRP A 192 -8.25 14.86 18.92
C TRP A 192 -8.14 13.39 18.49
N ILE A 193 -8.46 13.05 17.24
CA ILE A 193 -8.41 11.65 16.78
C ILE A 193 -6.98 11.15 16.67
N HIS A 194 -6.04 11.98 16.21
CA HIS A 194 -4.61 11.61 16.13
C HIS A 194 -4.02 11.38 17.51
N GLY A 195 -4.40 12.17 18.52
CA GLY A 195 -4.01 11.94 19.91
C GLY A 195 -4.44 10.57 20.42
N ARG A 196 -5.66 10.12 20.07
CA ARG A 196 -6.13 8.78 20.42
C ARG A 196 -5.37 7.67 19.68
N CYS A 197 -5.08 7.85 18.40
CA CYS A 197 -4.23 6.92 17.64
C CYS A 197 -2.84 6.77 18.27
N LYS A 198 -2.33 7.83 18.91
CA LYS A 198 -1.04 7.86 19.63
C LYS A 198 -1.12 7.44 21.09
N SER A 199 -2.16 6.73 21.52
CA SER A 199 -2.20 6.15 22.86
C SER A 199 -1.10 5.08 23.04
N LEU A 200 -0.37 5.15 24.16
CA LEU A 200 0.62 4.14 24.55
C LEU A 200 -0.02 2.79 24.84
N GLN A 201 -1.27 2.77 25.32
CA GLN A 201 -2.04 1.53 25.48
C GLN A 201 -2.74 1.20 24.15
N PRO A 202 -2.39 0.09 23.47
CA PRO A 202 -2.94 -0.24 22.15
C PRO A 202 -4.46 -0.37 22.15
N THR A 203 -5.04 -0.88 23.23
CA THR A 203 -6.49 -1.09 23.40
C THR A 203 -7.30 0.21 23.47
N LEU A 204 -6.67 1.34 23.80
CA LEU A 204 -7.32 2.66 23.82
C LEU A 204 -7.31 3.36 22.46
N ARG A 205 -6.52 2.85 21.49
CA ARG A 205 -6.50 3.39 20.13
C ARG A 205 -7.85 3.07 19.45
N PRO A 206 -8.37 3.98 18.62
CA PRO A 206 -9.58 3.71 17.84
C PRO A 206 -9.33 2.58 16.83
N ASP A 207 -10.39 1.95 16.31
CA ASP A 207 -10.24 1.09 15.13
C ASP A 207 -10.15 1.93 13.85
N ALA A 208 -9.74 1.30 12.74
CA ALA A 208 -9.55 2.00 11.47
C ALA A 208 -10.87 2.59 10.94
N ASN A 209 -12.00 1.92 11.20
CA ASN A 209 -13.32 2.39 10.80
C ASN A 209 -13.71 3.68 11.55
N ASN A 210 -13.45 3.77 12.86
CA ASN A 210 -13.65 4.99 13.63
C ASN A 210 -12.81 6.15 13.11
N VAL A 211 -11.53 5.91 12.80
CA VAL A 211 -10.66 6.95 12.22
C VAL A 211 -11.18 7.39 10.86
N LEU A 212 -11.60 6.44 10.03
CA LEU A 212 -12.19 6.71 8.71
C LEU A 212 -13.45 7.56 8.81
N SER A 213 -14.38 7.22 9.72
CA SER A 213 -15.60 8.00 9.94
C SER A 213 -15.28 9.44 10.35
N VAL A 214 -14.31 9.64 11.25
CA VAL A 214 -13.88 10.99 11.65
C VAL A 214 -13.26 11.75 10.48
N TYR A 215 -12.43 11.11 9.67
CA TYR A 215 -11.87 11.76 8.48
C TYR A 215 -12.95 12.12 7.45
N GLN A 216 -13.96 11.27 7.26
CA GLN A 216 -15.10 11.58 6.38
C GLN A 216 -15.91 12.78 6.90
N ILE A 217 -16.10 12.90 8.21
CA ILE A 217 -16.73 14.09 8.82
C ILE A 217 -15.90 15.34 8.56
N VAL A 218 -14.58 15.28 8.77
CA VAL A 218 -13.68 16.41 8.46
C VAL A 218 -13.83 16.81 6.99
N MET A 219 -13.84 15.85 6.08
CA MET A 219 -13.99 16.08 4.64
C MET A 219 -15.34 16.69 4.27
N TYR A 220 -16.43 16.23 4.89
CA TYR A 220 -17.79 16.71 4.66
C TYR A 220 -17.97 18.17 5.12
N LEU A 221 -17.32 18.54 6.22
CA LEU A 221 -17.39 19.89 6.79
C LEU A 221 -16.45 20.90 6.12
N LEU A 222 -15.68 20.49 5.10
CA LEU A 222 -14.87 21.41 4.31
C LEU A 222 -15.74 22.26 3.39
N PRO A 223 -15.45 23.56 3.23
CA PRO A 223 -16.11 24.41 2.24
C PRO A 223 -15.84 23.95 0.79
#